data_AF-M6GUS6-F1
#
_entry.id   AF-M6GUS6-F1
#
_cell.length_a   1.000
_cell.length_b   1.000
_cell.length_c   1.000
_cell.angle_alpha   90.00
_cell.angle_beta   90.00
_cell.angle_gamma   90.00
#
_symmetry.space_group_name_H-M   'P 1'
#
loop_
_entity.id
_entity.type
_entity.pdbx_description
1 polymer ?
#
loop_
_entity_poly.entity_id
_entity_poly.type
_entity_poly.pdbx_seq_one_letter_code
_entity_poly.pdbx_strand_id
1 'polypeptide(L)' 'MAKDRIISAIDVAKANPEVYIGSWCGKPMNFEWVQKHPDWQNVNAILNHKVYELDPSIILQPGPALFEEGIDQLVKLIHS' A
#
# COMPACT_ATOMS: atom_id res chain seq x y z
N MET A 1 8.89 -20.56 -2.76
CA MET A 1 7.53 -20.80 -3.27
C MET A 1 6.57 -19.91 -2.50
N ALA A 2 5.81 -19.07 -3.20
CA ALA A 2 4.90 -18.08 -2.63
C ALA A 2 3.68 -17.85 -3.54
N LYS A 3 3.32 -18.86 -4.36
CA LYS A 3 2.25 -18.72 -5.37
C LYS A 3 0.93 -18.27 -4.74
N ASP A 4 0.64 -18.74 -3.53
CA ASP A 4 -0.57 -18.38 -2.78
C ASP A 4 -0.50 -17.00 -2.09
N ARG A 5 0.61 -16.27 -2.25
CA ARG A 5 0.84 -14.93 -1.69
C ARG A 5 0.96 -13.86 -2.78
N ILE A 6 0.67 -14.20 -4.03
CA ILE A 6 0.66 -13.25 -5.16
C ILE A 6 -0.79 -12.83 -5.38
N ILE A 7 -1.07 -11.54 -5.16
CA ILE A 7 -2.36 -10.91 -5.49
C ILE A 7 -2.27 -10.35 -6.90
N SER A 8 -3.23 -10.68 -7.76
CA SER A 8 -3.28 -10.12 -9.12
C SER A 8 -3.90 -8.72 -9.12
N ALA A 9 -3.64 -7.93 -10.16
CA ALA A 9 -4.27 -6.62 -10.30
C ALA A 9 -5.81 -6.70 -10.40
N ILE A 10 -6.32 -7.79 -10.98
CA ILE A 10 -7.74 -8.08 -11.07
C ILE A 10 -8.33 -8.33 -9.67
N ASP A 11 -7.60 -8.98 -8.77
CA ASP A 11 -8.06 -9.22 -7.40
C ASP A 11 -8.15 -7.91 -6.61
N VAL A 12 -7.17 -7.00 -6.78
CA VAL A 12 -7.22 -5.64 -6.22
C VAL A 12 -8.43 -4.88 -6.79
N ALA A 13 -8.67 -4.96 -8.08
CA ALA A 13 -9.81 -4.31 -8.73
C ALA A 13 -11.15 -4.80 -8.17
N LYS A 14 -11.30 -6.11 -7.94
CA LYS A 14 -12.49 -6.71 -7.31
C LYS A 14 -12.66 -6.28 -5.86
N ALA A 15 -11.58 -6.15 -5.10
CA ALA A 15 -11.61 -5.72 -3.71
C ALA A 15 -11.97 -4.24 -3.55
N ASN A 16 -11.70 -3.42 -4.58
CA ASN A 16 -11.95 -1.98 -4.63
C ASN A 16 -11.48 -1.24 -3.35
N PRO A 17 -10.17 -1.21 -3.08
CA PRO A 17 -9.65 -0.61 -1.85
C PRO A 17 -9.87 0.91 -1.81
N GLU A 18 -10.14 1.43 -0.61
CA GLU A 18 -10.22 2.88 -0.36
C GLU A 18 -8.84 3.56 -0.32
N VAL A 19 -7.79 2.81 0.05
CA VAL A 19 -6.42 3.31 0.21
C VAL A 19 -5.43 2.27 -0.32
N TYR A 20 -4.41 2.72 -1.05
CA TYR A 20 -3.26 1.91 -1.46
C TYR A 20 -2.02 2.36 -0.67
N ILE A 21 -1.38 1.44 0.07
CA ILE A 21 -0.16 1.72 0.83
C ILE A 21 0.94 0.76 0.37
N GLY A 22 2.01 1.32 -0.21
CA GLY A 22 3.23 0.58 -0.48
C GLY A 22 4.19 0.65 0.70
N SER A 23 4.82 -0.47 1.04
CA SER A 23 5.96 -0.50 1.97
C SER A 23 6.87 -1.67 1.59
N TRP A 24 8.09 -1.37 1.14
CA TRP A 24 9.03 -2.37 0.64
C TRP A 24 10.44 -2.14 1.19
N CYS A 25 11.06 -3.20 1.71
CA CYS A 25 12.46 -3.15 2.12
C CYS A 25 13.37 -2.93 0.89
N GLY A 26 14.09 -1.81 0.87
CA GLY A 26 15.19 -1.57 -0.07
C GLY A 26 14.79 -1.19 -1.50
N LYS A 27 13.49 -1.00 -1.80
CA LYS A 27 13.05 -0.48 -3.09
C LYS A 27 11.86 0.47 -2.92
N PRO A 28 11.93 1.72 -3.42
CA PRO A 28 10.82 2.64 -3.32
C PRO A 28 9.63 2.20 -4.18
N MET A 29 8.46 2.68 -3.82
CA MET A 29 7.25 2.52 -4.62
C MET A 29 7.42 3.09 -6.01
N ASN A 30 7.02 2.31 -7.02
CA ASN A 30 6.76 2.88 -8.33
C ASN A 30 5.34 3.46 -8.36
N PHE A 31 5.20 4.72 -7.93
CA PHE A 31 3.94 5.44 -7.93
C PHE A 31 3.31 5.51 -9.32
N GLU A 32 4.10 5.74 -10.36
CA GLU A 32 3.59 5.84 -11.73
C GLU A 32 2.95 4.53 -12.17
N TRP A 33 3.59 3.40 -11.89
CA TRP A 33 3.03 2.09 -12.20
C TRP A 33 1.72 1.85 -11.43
N VAL A 34 1.69 2.12 -10.13
CA VAL A 34 0.46 1.95 -9.31
C VAL A 34 -0.66 2.84 -9.83
N GLN A 35 -0.37 4.12 -10.10
CA GLN A 35 -1.36 5.09 -10.53
C GLN A 35 -1.83 4.87 -11.97
N LYS A 36 -1.03 4.25 -12.85
CA LYS A 36 -1.37 4.06 -14.28
C LYS A 36 -1.69 2.61 -14.68
N HIS A 37 -1.63 1.65 -13.74
CA HIS A 37 -1.90 0.25 -14.08
C HIS A 37 -3.34 0.06 -14.61
N PRO A 38 -3.53 -0.41 -15.85
CA PRO A 38 -4.84 -0.40 -16.51
C PRO A 38 -5.89 -1.22 -15.76
N ASP A 39 -5.49 -2.34 -15.14
CA ASP A 39 -6.43 -3.30 -14.56
C ASP A 39 -7.13 -2.81 -13.27
N TRP A 40 -6.65 -1.74 -12.63
CA TRP A 40 -7.25 -1.22 -11.39
C TRP A 40 -7.45 0.30 -11.40
N GLN A 41 -7.44 0.95 -12.56
CA GLN A 41 -7.61 2.41 -12.65
C GLN A 41 -8.91 2.93 -12.01
N ASN A 42 -9.93 2.09 -11.95
CA ASN A 42 -11.25 2.46 -11.45
C ASN A 42 -11.46 2.18 -9.95
N VAL A 43 -10.43 1.76 -9.20
CA VAL A 43 -10.60 1.56 -7.75
C VAL A 43 -10.59 2.87 -6.98
N ASN A 44 -11.29 2.90 -5.85
CA ASN A 44 -11.46 4.09 -5.02
C ASN A 44 -10.14 4.74 -4.59
N ALA A 45 -9.11 3.93 -4.25
CA ALA A 45 -7.79 4.45 -3.91
C ALA A 45 -7.16 5.30 -5.03
N ILE A 46 -7.34 4.92 -6.30
CA ILE A 46 -6.78 5.68 -7.44
C ILE A 46 -7.63 6.90 -7.73
N LEU A 47 -8.96 6.74 -7.83
CA LEU A 47 -9.90 7.83 -8.12
C LEU A 47 -9.83 8.96 -7.09
N ASN A 48 -9.66 8.60 -5.82
CA ASN A 48 -9.58 9.54 -4.71
C ASN A 48 -8.15 9.99 -4.40
N HIS A 49 -7.16 9.61 -5.22
CA HIS A 49 -5.75 9.95 -5.02
C HIS A 49 -5.19 9.52 -3.64
N LYS A 50 -5.71 8.42 -3.08
CA LYS A 50 -5.30 7.83 -1.79
C LYS A 50 -4.25 6.73 -2.00
N VAL A 51 -3.11 7.14 -2.56
CA VAL A 51 -1.97 6.26 -2.85
C VAL A 51 -0.75 6.78 -2.09
N TYR A 52 -0.25 5.97 -1.17
CA TYR A 52 0.82 6.37 -0.24
C TYR A 52 1.96 5.35 -0.20
N GLU A 53 3.11 5.83 0.25
CA GLU A 53 4.23 4.99 0.63
C GLU A 53 4.51 5.19 2.13
N LEU A 54 4.74 4.08 2.84
CA LEU A 54 5.07 4.06 4.26
C LEU A 54 6.46 3.46 4.45
N ASP A 55 7.32 4.16 5.19
CA ASP A 55 8.71 3.76 5.39
C ASP A 55 8.77 2.33 6.01
N PRO A 56 9.42 1.37 5.33
CA PRO A 56 9.50 -0.01 5.82
C PRO A 56 10.24 -0.14 7.16
N SER A 57 11.11 0.79 7.53
CA SER A 57 11.88 0.76 8.77
C SER A 57 11.00 0.96 10.01
N ILE A 58 9.86 1.66 9.86
CA ILE A 58 8.93 1.93 10.95
C ILE A 58 7.74 0.97 11.01
N ILE A 59 7.43 0.22 9.94
CA ILE A 59 6.26 -0.68 9.89
C ILE A 59 6.58 -2.16 9.69
N LEU A 60 7.64 -2.52 8.95
CA LEU A 60 7.93 -3.93 8.62
C LEU A 60 8.90 -4.60 9.60
N GLN A 61 9.53 -3.83 10.50
CA GLN A 61 10.45 -4.38 11.50
C GLN A 61 9.68 -4.85 12.74
N PRO A 62 9.96 -6.06 13.26
CA PRO A 62 9.49 -6.44 14.58
C PRO A 62 10.29 -5.64 15.64
N GLY A 63 9.69 -4.60 16.22
CA GLY A 63 10.35 -3.77 17.22
C GLY A 63 9.50 -2.58 17.70
N PRO A 64 10.03 -1.76 18.63
CA PRO A 64 9.31 -0.63 19.22
C PRO A 64 8.77 0.37 18.19
N ALA A 65 9.54 0.63 17.12
CA ALA A 65 9.17 1.57 16.06
C ALA A 65 7.80 1.27 15.43
N LEU A 66 7.40 -0.01 15.32
CA LEU A 66 6.08 -0.41 14.86
C LEU A 66 4.96 0.21 15.72
N PHE A 67 5.13 0.21 17.04
CA PHE A 67 4.11 0.67 17.98
C PHE A 67 4.21 2.16 18.28
N GLU A 68 5.43 2.72 18.28
CA GLU A 68 5.68 4.12 18.61
C GLU A 68 5.44 5.06 17.43
N GLU A 69 5.69 4.61 16.20
CA GLU A 69 5.58 5.44 14.99
C GLU A 69 4.75 4.77 13.89
N GLY A 70 4.97 3.48 13.65
CA GLY A 70 4.39 2.74 12.53
C GLY A 70 2.86 2.73 12.52
N ILE A 71 2.24 2.37 13.65
CA ILE A 71 0.77 2.35 13.79
C ILE A 71 0.18 3.74 13.61
N ASP A 72 0.75 4.76 14.24
CA ASP A 72 0.23 6.13 14.15
C ASP A 72 0.29 6.67 12.72
N GLN A 73 1.39 6.41 12.00
CA GLN A 73 1.50 6.77 10.58
C GLN A 73 0.49 6.00 9.73
N LEU A 74 0.32 4.69 9.95
CA LEU A 74 -0.66 3.89 9.24
C LEU A 74 -2.10 4.41 9.45
N VAL A 75 -2.47 4.70 10.71
CA VAL A 75 -3.78 5.26 11.06
C VAL A 75 -4.01 6.61 10.39
N LYS A 76 -2.99 7.47 10.35
CA LYS A 76 -3.05 8.76 9.68
C LYS A 76 -3.32 8.61 8.18
N LEU A 77 -2.66 7.67 7.49
CA LEU A 77 -2.87 7.43 6.06
C LEU A 77 -4.25 6.84 5.75
N ILE A 78 -4.79 6.00 6.64
CA ILE A 78 -6.13 5.41 6.46
C ILE A 78 -7.24 6.48 6.61
N HIS A 79 -7.06 7.46 7.49
CA HIS A 79 -8.07 8.48 7.80
C HIS A 79 -7.88 9.83 7.08
N SER A 80 -6.86 9.97 6.23
CA SER A 80 -6.62 11.20 5.46
C SER A 80 -7.65 11.47 4.38
#